data_AF-A0A0W1CUJ2-F1
#
_entry.id   AF-A0A0W1CUJ2-F1
#
_cell.length_a   1.000
_cell.length_b   1.000
_cell.length_c   1.000
_cell.angle_alpha   90.00
_cell.angle_beta   90.00
_cell.angle_gamma   90.00
#
_symmetry.space_group_name_H-M   'P 1'
#
loop_
_entity.id
_entity.type
_entity.pdbx_description
1 polymer ?
#
loop_
_entity_poly.entity_id
_entity_poly.type
_entity_poly.pdbx_seq_one_letter_code
_entity_poly.pdbx_strand_id
1 'polypeptide(L)' 'MARQHPEEPTLVEVTIEEVKAMGKQGMAHPSTRPVLIGGGIGAAVGLLLDAISWPVGLFGGALIALLMRVKR' A
#
# COMPACT_ATOMS: atom_id res chain seq x y z
N MET A 1 21.10 -11.59 8.72
CA MET A 1 21.47 -10.18 8.54
C MET A 1 21.55 -9.53 9.90
N ALA A 2 22.74 -9.12 10.34
CA ALA A 2 22.86 -8.29 11.54
C ALA A 2 22.30 -6.89 11.23
N ARG A 3 21.44 -6.35 12.10
CA ARG A 3 20.80 -5.03 11.94
C ARG A 3 21.88 -3.94 11.92
N GLN A 4 21.88 -3.09 10.89
CA GLN A 4 22.84 -1.97 10.77
C GLN A 4 22.46 -0.77 11.66
N HIS A 5 21.17 -0.57 11.97
CA HIS A 5 20.65 0.47 12.86
C HIS A 5 19.48 -0.08 13.68
N PRO A 6 19.68 -0.49 14.95
CA PRO A 6 18.61 -1.03 15.80
C PRO A 6 17.63 0.04 16.34
N GLU A 7 17.98 1.33 16.24
CA GLU A 7 17.18 2.48 16.70
C GLU A 7 16.21 3.06 15.66
N GLU A 8 16.42 2.81 14.36
CA GLU A 8 15.55 3.35 13.32
C GLU A 8 14.41 2.38 13.03
N PRO A 9 13.15 2.83 13.10
CA PRO A 9 12.01 1.99 12.77
C PRO A 9 12.14 1.54 11.33
N THR A 10 12.00 0.23 11.14
CA THR A 10 12.06 -0.37 9.81
C THR A 10 10.94 0.18 8.94
N LEU A 11 11.14 0.15 7.62
CA LEU A 11 10.09 0.54 6.66
C LEU A 11 8.79 -0.22 6.89
N VAL A 12 8.87 -1.47 7.38
CA VAL A 12 7.71 -2.28 7.76
C VAL A 12 6.98 -1.68 8.97
N GLU A 13 7.72 -1.30 10.02
CA GLU A 13 7.13 -0.69 11.22
C GLU A 13 6.47 0.66 10.90
N VAL A 14 7.16 1.53 10.16
CA VAL A 14 6.59 2.82 9.72
C VAL A 14 5.32 2.63 8.89
N THR A 15 5.34 1.64 7.98
CA THR A 15 4.16 1.32 7.17
C THR A 15 2.99 0.82 8.03
N ILE A 16 3.26 -0.05 9.01
CA ILE A 16 2.22 -0.59 9.89
C ILE A 16 1.59 0.54 10.72
N GLU A 17 2.40 1.48 11.23
CA GLU A 17 1.90 2.63 11.98
C GLU A 17 1.01 3.54 11.13
N GLU A 18 1.44 3.86 9.91
CA GLU A 18 0.65 4.66 8.96
C GLU A 18 -0.68 3.97 8.60
N VAL A 19 -0.68 2.66 8.36
CA VAL A 19 -1.91 1.90 8.06
C VAL A 19 -2.85 1.87 9.27
N LYS A 20 -2.32 1.72 10.49
CA LYS A 20 -3.12 1.83 11.72
C LYS A 20 -3.72 3.23 11.88
N ALA A 21 -2.96 4.27 11.57
CA ALA A 21 -3.42 5.65 11.62
C ALA A 21 -4.53 5.91 10.58
N MET A 22 -4.38 5.39 9.36
CA MET A 22 -5.43 5.39 8.33
C MET A 22 -6.69 4.67 8.80
N GLY A 23 -6.56 3.49 9.44
CA GLY A 23 -7.70 2.75 9.98
C GLY A 23 -8.44 3.52 11.08
N LYS A 24 -7.70 4.25 11.93
CA LYS A 24 -8.27 5.04 13.02
C LYS A 24 -8.94 6.34 12.53
N GLN A 25 -8.31 7.05 11.60
CA GLN A 25 -8.77 8.36 11.11
C GLN A 25 -9.68 8.25 9.88
N GLY A 26 -9.72 7.09 9.23
CA GLY A 26 -10.55 6.84 8.05
C GLY A 26 -10.27 7.85 6.92
N MET A 27 -11.34 8.40 6.34
CA MET A 27 -11.27 9.36 5.23
C MET A 27 -10.68 10.73 5.59
N ALA A 28 -10.52 11.03 6.88
CA ALA A 28 -9.83 12.24 7.35
C ALA A 28 -8.30 12.11 7.29
N HIS A 29 -7.78 10.89 7.18
CA HIS A 29 -6.34 10.67 7.02
C HIS A 29 -5.90 11.08 5.61
N PRO A 30 -4.82 11.88 5.48
CA PRO A 30 -4.35 12.36 4.17
C PRO A 30 -3.97 11.22 3.21
N SER A 31 -3.43 10.12 3.74
CA SER A 31 -3.07 8.92 2.96
C SER A 31 -4.25 8.03 2.54
N THR A 32 -5.46 8.18 3.10
CA THR A 32 -6.58 7.26 2.79
C THR A 32 -7.12 7.45 1.38
N ARG A 33 -7.35 8.69 0.94
CA ARG A 33 -7.91 8.95 -0.41
C ARG A 33 -6.97 8.49 -1.53
N PRO A 34 -5.66 8.80 -1.50
CA PRO A 34 -4.73 8.30 -2.52
C PRO A 34 -4.67 6.77 -2.56
N VAL A 35 -4.69 6.11 -1.40
CA VAL A 35 -4.65 4.64 -1.31
C VAL A 35 -5.91 4.01 -1.90
N LEU A 36 -7.09 4.57 -1.64
CA LEU A 36 -8.34 4.09 -2.24
C LEU A 36 -8.40 4.31 -3.75
N ILE A 37 -7.93 5.46 -4.25
CA ILE A 37 -7.87 5.73 -5.69
C ILE A 37 -6.89 4.76 -6.37
N GLY A 38 -5.70 4.56 -5.79
CA GLY A 38 -4.74 3.58 -6.28
C GLY A 38 -5.29 2.16 -6.28
N GLY A 39 -5.98 1.77 -5.20
CA GLY A 39 -6.65 0.48 -5.10
C GLY A 39 -7.77 0.30 -6.13
N GLY A 40 -8.57 1.34 -6.37
CA GLY A 40 -9.63 1.34 -7.39
C GLY A 40 -9.08 1.20 -8.81
N ILE A 41 -7.99 1.92 -9.13
CA ILE A 41 -7.32 1.80 -10.43
C ILE A 41 -6.70 0.42 -10.60
N GLY A 42 -6.02 -0.11 -9.58
CA GLY A 42 -5.46 -1.46 -9.59
C GLY A 42 -6.53 -2.54 -9.81
N ALA A 43 -7.68 -2.41 -9.15
CA ALA A 43 -8.82 -3.30 -9.35
C ALA A 43 -9.37 -3.21 -10.79
N ALA A 44 -9.53 -2.00 -11.34
CA ALA A 44 -10.02 -1.79 -12.70
C ALA A 44 -9.07 -2.36 -13.76
N VAL A 45 -7.77 -2.12 -13.63
CA VAL A 45 -6.75 -2.68 -14.53
C VAL A 45 -6.68 -4.21 -14.38
N GLY A 46 -6.83 -4.74 -13.16
CA GLY A 46 -6.92 -6.17 -12.88
C GLY A 46 -8.14 -6.86 -13.49
N LEU A 47 -9.25 -6.14 -13.63
CA LEU A 47 -10.44 -6.61 -14.35
C LEU A 47 -10.25 -6.59 -15.87
N LEU A 48 -9.51 -5.61 -16.40
CA LEU A 48 -9.27 -5.45 -17.84
C LEU A 48 -8.21 -6.43 -18.37
N LEU A 49 -7.21 -6.75 -17.56
CA LEU A 49 -6.21 -7.76 -17.87
C LEU A 49 -6.79 -9.13 -17.51
N ASP A 50 -7.64 -9.66 -18.40
CA ASP A 50 -8.32 -10.96 -18.32
C ASP A 50 -7.37 -12.18 -18.25
N ALA A 51 -6.07 -11.93 -18.03
CA ALA A 51 -5.03 -12.92 -17.91
C ALA A 51 -5.08 -13.64 -16.55
N ILE A 52 -5.42 -12.94 -15.45
CA ILE A 52 -5.62 -13.54 -14.11
C ILE A 52 -6.52 -12.61 -13.29
N SER A 53 -7.78 -12.98 -13.13
CA SER A 53 -8.76 -12.61 -12.10
C SER A 53 -8.52 -11.32 -11.29
N TRP A 54 -9.55 -10.47 -11.22
CA TRP A 54 -9.60 -9.20 -10.47
C TRP A 54 -8.91 -9.15 -9.09
N PRO A 55 -8.84 -10.22 -8.26
CA PRO A 55 -8.10 -10.18 -7.00
C PRO A 55 -6.59 -9.98 -7.20
N VAL A 56 -5.98 -10.61 -8.23
CA VAL A 56 -4.53 -10.55 -8.46
C VAL A 56 -4.10 -9.16 -8.89
N GLY A 57 -4.89 -8.50 -9.75
CA GLY A 57 -4.62 -7.10 -10.12
C GLY A 57 -4.80 -6.13 -8.94
N LEU A 58 -5.75 -6.38 -8.05
CA LEU A 58 -5.94 -5.58 -6.83
C LEU A 58 -4.74 -5.71 -5.89
N PHE A 59 -4.31 -6.94 -5.59
CA PHE A 59 -3.14 -7.19 -4.74
C PHE A 59 -1.83 -6.73 -5.37
N GLY A 60 -1.62 -6.96 -6.67
CA GLY A 60 -0.44 -6.51 -7.40
C GLY A 60 -0.33 -4.98 -7.47
N GLY A 61 -1.45 -4.29 -7.76
CA GLY A 61 -1.51 -2.83 -7.75
C GLY A 61 -1.24 -2.24 -6.37
N ALA A 62 -1.81 -2.83 -5.31
CA ALA A 62 -1.56 -2.40 -3.93
C ALA A 62 -0.09 -2.58 -3.53
N LEU A 63 0.55 -3.69 -3.92
CA LEU A 63 1.97 -3.93 -3.65
C LEU A 63 2.90 -2.93 -4.36
N ILE A 64 2.64 -2.65 -5.64
CA ILE A 64 3.45 -1.69 -6.41
C ILE A 64 3.29 -0.28 -5.85
N ALA A 65 2.06 0.13 -5.53
CA ALA A 65 1.80 1.45 -4.93
C ALA A 65 2.48 1.60 -3.58
N LEU A 66 2.47 0.56 -2.75
CA LEU A 66 3.17 0.54 -1.47
C LEU A 66 4.69 0.63 -1.66
N LEU A 67 5.26 -0.15 -2.58
CA LEU A 67 6.70 -0.12 -2.89
C LEU A 67 7.15 1.24 -3.40
N MET A 68 6.34 1.89 -4.25
CA MET A 68 6.63 3.24 -4.75
C MET A 68 6.56 4.31 -3.65
N ARG A 69 5.67 4.16 -2.66
CA ARG A 69 5.62 5.05 -1.47
C ARG A 69 6.84 4.87 -0.58
N VAL A 70 7.26 3.62 -0.35
CA VAL A 70 8.37 3.25 0.52
C VAL A 70 9.73 3.64 -0.08
N LYS A 71 9.86 3.60 -1.41
CA LYS A 71 11.08 3.96 -2.13
C LYS A 71 11.23 5.48 -2.34
N ARG A 72 10.25 6.28 -1.92
CA ARG A 72 10.22 7.74 -2.02
C ARG A 72 10.56 8.38 -0.69
#